data_AF-A0A834BHQ3-F1
#
_entry.id   AF-A0A834BHQ3-F1
#
_cell.length_a   1.000
_cell.length_b   1.000
_cell.length_c   1.000
_cell.angle_alpha   90.00
_cell.angle_beta   90.00
_cell.angle_gamma   90.00
#
_symmetry.space_group_name_H-M   'P 1'
#
loop_
_entity.id
_entity.type
_entity.pdbx_description
1 polymer ?
#
loop_
_entity_poly.entity_id
_entity_poly.type
_entity_poly.pdbx_seq_one_letter_code
_entity_poly.pdbx_strand_id
1 'polypeptide(L)'
;MVDPLSFEGSPEQKALVIGGEACMWGEYVDSTNLVPRLWPRAGAVAERLWSNKVVTDLDFAFKRLAHFRCELLRRGVQAQPISVGYCEQEFERT
;
A
#
# COMPACT_ATOMS: atom_id res chain seq x y z
N MET A 1 8.78 -10.56 -4.06
CA MET A 1 7.34 -10.24 -3.95
C MET A 1 6.74 -11.11 -2.87
N VAL A 2 5.84 -10.57 -2.03
CA VAL A 2 5.26 -11.33 -0.91
C VAL A 2 3.98 -12.02 -1.36
N ASP A 3 3.92 -13.36 -1.26
CA ASP A 3 2.73 -14.20 -1.45
C ASP A 3 2.40 -14.90 -0.12
N PRO A 4 1.26 -14.61 0.53
CA PRO A 4 0.89 -15.20 1.81
C PRO A 4 0.85 -16.73 1.83
N LEU A 5 0.62 -17.37 0.68
CA LEU A 5 0.49 -18.83 0.57
C LEU A 5 1.75 -19.52 0.02
N SER A 6 2.87 -18.80 -0.04
CA SER A 6 4.18 -19.29 -0.49
C SER A 6 4.93 -20.06 0.60
N PHE A 7 4.29 -21.10 1.13
CA PHE A 7 4.89 -22.07 2.05
C PHE A 7 4.47 -23.51 1.69
N GLU A 8 5.22 -24.50 2.17
CA GLU A 8 4.87 -25.92 1.99
C GLU A 8 3.70 -26.31 2.89
N GLY A 9 2.67 -26.92 2.32
CA GLY A 9 1.47 -27.31 3.05
C GLY A 9 0.35 -27.76 2.12
N SER A 10 -0.54 -28.58 2.66
CA SER A 10 -1.78 -29.03 2.01
C SER A 10 -2.74 -27.86 1.72
N PRO A 11 -3.69 -28.04 0.78
CA PRO A 11 -4.74 -27.04 0.53
C PRO A 11 -5.52 -26.65 1.79
N GLU A 12 -5.80 -27.63 2.65
CA GLU A 12 -6.55 -27.45 3.90
C GLU A 12 -5.76 -26.61 4.90
N GLN A 13 -4.43 -26.81 4.99
CA GLN A 13 -3.56 -25.99 5.82
C GLN A 13 -3.48 -24.55 5.31
N LYS A 14 -3.42 -24.35 3.98
CA LYS A 14 -3.39 -23.01 3.37
C LYS A 14 -4.70 -22.25 3.55
N ALA A 15 -5.83 -22.96 3.60
CA ALA A 15 -7.14 -22.36 3.86
C ALA A 15 -7.29 -21.77 5.27
N LEU A 16 -6.38 -22.10 6.21
CA LEU A 16 -6.37 -21.50 7.56
C LEU A 16 -5.86 -20.05 7.57
N VAL A 17 -5.22 -19.59 6.48
CA VAL A 17 -4.75 -18.21 6.36
C VAL A 17 -5.92 -17.29 6.04
N ILE A 18 -6.30 -16.44 6.99
CA ILE A 18 -7.44 -15.51 6.85
C ILE A 18 -7.06 -14.11 6.35
N GLY A 19 -5.77 -13.77 6.30
CA GLY A 19 -5.30 -12.45 5.88
C GLY A 19 -3.95 -12.07 6.49
N GLY A 20 -3.75 -10.77 6.67
CA GLY A 20 -2.54 -10.20 7.29
C GLY A 20 -2.73 -8.71 7.62
N GLU A 21 -1.73 -8.11 8.25
CA GLU A 21 -1.76 -6.72 8.69
C GLU A 21 -0.48 -5.98 8.30
N ALA A 22 -0.60 -4.68 8.07
CA ALA A 22 0.54 -3.78 7.96
C ALA A 22 0.75 -3.06 9.29
N CYS A 23 1.91 -3.26 9.92
CA CYS A 23 2.20 -2.68 11.23
C CYS A 23 2.97 -1.35 11.10
N MET A 24 2.55 -0.36 11.88
CA MET A 24 3.26 0.91 12.06
C MET A 24 3.60 1.09 13.54
N TRP A 25 4.80 0.66 13.91
CA TRP A 25 5.29 0.79 15.28
C TRP A 25 5.66 2.24 15.60
N GLY A 26 5.41 2.65 16.85
CA GLY A 26 5.39 4.05 17.29
C GLY A 26 6.73 4.61 17.78
N GLU A 27 7.83 3.85 17.75
CA GLU A 27 9.10 4.26 18.36
C GLU A 27 9.67 5.55 17.72
N TYR A 28 9.41 5.75 16.43
CA TYR A 28 9.85 6.91 15.66
C TYR A 28 8.71 7.50 14.82
N VAL A 29 7.46 7.28 15.24
CA VAL A 29 6.26 7.68 14.50
C VAL A 29 5.30 8.37 15.46
N ASP A 30 4.89 9.57 15.09
CA ASP A 30 3.88 10.36 15.80
C ASP A 30 2.97 11.08 14.79
N SER A 31 2.11 11.97 15.29
CA SER A 31 1.18 12.73 14.45
C SER A 31 1.86 13.61 13.38
N THR A 32 3.15 13.92 13.54
CA THR A 32 3.89 14.78 12.60
C THR A 32 4.29 14.04 11.33
N ASN A 33 4.45 12.71 11.38
CA ASN A 33 4.99 11.93 10.28
C ASN A 33 4.19 10.65 9.93
N LEU A 34 3.13 10.32 10.68
CA LEU A 34 2.35 9.09 10.50
C LEU A 34 1.79 8.94 9.08
N VAL A 35 1.03 9.94 8.61
CA VAL A 35 0.31 9.88 7.32
C VAL A 35 1.25 9.71 6.12
N PRO A 36 2.28 10.56 5.93
CA PRO A 36 3.21 10.39 4.81
C PRO A 36 4.02 9.10 4.90
N ARG A 37 4.33 8.63 6.11
CA ARG A 37 5.02 7.35 6.29
C ARG A 37 4.11 6.17 5.95
N LEU A 38 2.83 6.22 6.32
CA LEU A 38 1.87 5.13 6.10
C LEU A 38 1.45 5.00 4.62
N TRP A 39 1.07 6.12 3.99
CA TRP A 39 0.48 6.12 2.64
C TRP A 39 1.44 6.70 1.60
N PRO A 40 1.53 6.11 0.38
CA PRO A 40 0.69 5.03 -0.16
C PRO A 40 1.24 3.61 0.12
N ARG A 41 2.29 3.46 0.94
CA ARG A 41 2.98 2.17 1.15
C ARG A 41 2.05 1.08 1.68
N ALA A 42 1.18 1.39 2.62
CA ALA A 42 0.17 0.45 3.12
C ALA A 42 -0.82 -0.01 2.03
N GLY A 43 -1.00 0.78 0.97
CA GLY A 43 -1.81 0.42 -0.19
C GLY A 43 -1.28 -0.80 -0.95
N ALA A 44 0.04 -1.05 -0.93
CA ALA A 44 0.60 -2.26 -1.51
C ALA A 44 0.20 -3.52 -0.74
N VAL A 45 0.11 -3.44 0.59
CA VAL A 45 -0.40 -4.55 1.43
C VAL A 45 -1.90 -4.74 1.21
N ALA A 46 -2.66 -3.65 1.13
CA ALA A 46 -4.08 -3.69 0.83
C ALA A 46 -4.36 -4.40 -0.51
N GLU A 47 -3.60 -4.09 -1.57
CA GLU A 47 -3.73 -4.78 -2.85
C GLU A 47 -3.39 -6.26 -2.75
N ARG A 48 -2.32 -6.64 -2.04
CA ARG A 48 -1.94 -8.05 -1.87
C ARG A 48 -3.01 -8.88 -1.14
N LEU A 49 -3.67 -8.30 -0.15
CA LEU A 49 -4.68 -9.00 0.66
C LEU A 49 -6.06 -9.04 0.00
N TRP A 50 -6.32 -8.16 -0.98
CA TRP A 50 -7.61 -8.07 -1.65
C TRP A 50 -7.61 -8.66 -3.07
N SER A 51 -6.59 -8.34 -3.87
CA SER A 51 -6.53 -8.71 -5.28
C SER A 51 -6.20 -10.19 -5.49
N ASN A 52 -6.56 -10.71 -6.66
CA ASN A 52 -6.23 -12.08 -7.02
C ASN A 52 -4.71 -12.31 -6.98
N LYS A 53 -4.30 -13.53 -6.59
CA LYS A 53 -2.92 -13.98 -6.54
C LYS A 53 -2.09 -13.64 -7.80
N VAL A 54 -2.68 -13.68 -8.99
CA VAL A 54 -2.00 -13.42 -10.27
C VAL A 54 -1.71 -11.93 -10.53
N VAL A 55 -2.31 -11.01 -9.78
CA VAL A 55 -2.09 -9.57 -9.92
C VAL A 55 -0.77 -9.22 -9.25
N THR A 56 0.31 -9.30 -10.03
CA THR A 56 1.69 -9.19 -9.55
C THR A 56 2.58 -8.31 -10.42
N ASP A 57 2.07 -7.81 -11.54
CA ASP A 57 2.85 -6.99 -12.46
C ASP A 57 3.23 -5.64 -11.82
N LEU A 58 4.54 -5.40 -11.67
CA LEU A 58 5.05 -4.23 -10.96
C LEU A 58 4.83 -2.93 -11.74
N ASP A 59 4.91 -2.98 -13.07
CA ASP A 59 4.69 -1.80 -13.91
C ASP A 59 3.22 -1.35 -13.87
N PHE A 60 2.29 -2.31 -13.91
CA PHE A 60 0.87 -2.05 -13.77
C PHE A 60 0.51 -1.59 -12.36
N ALA A 61 1.11 -2.20 -11.32
CA ALA A 61 0.94 -1.75 -9.94
C ALA A 61 1.44 -0.32 -9.75
N PHE A 62 2.62 0.02 -10.27
CA PHE A 62 3.18 1.37 -10.19
C PHE A 62 2.25 2.41 -10.81
N LYS A 63 1.76 2.16 -12.04
CA LYS A 63 0.84 3.07 -12.74
C LYS A 63 -0.42 3.36 -11.91
N ARG A 64 -1.07 2.31 -11.39
CA ARG A 64 -2.29 2.46 -10.59
C ARG A 64 -2.05 3.07 -9.22
N LEU A 65 -0.96 2.69 -8.54
CA LEU A 65 -0.64 3.22 -7.22
C LEU A 65 -0.21 4.69 -7.27
N ALA A 66 0.51 5.11 -8.32
CA ALA A 66 0.84 6.52 -8.55
C ALA A 66 -0.43 7.36 -8.81
N HIS A 67 -1.35 6.86 -9.63
CA HIS A 67 -2.65 7.52 -9.82
C HIS A 67 -3.48 7.58 -8.54
N PHE A 68 -3.54 6.47 -7.79
CA PHE A 68 -4.22 6.42 -6.50
C PHE A 68 -3.60 7.38 -5.47
N ARG A 69 -2.27 7.56 -5.48
CA ARG A 69 -1.60 8.57 -4.65
C ARG A 69 -2.12 9.97 -4.95
N CYS A 70 -2.26 10.36 -6.22
CA CYS A 70 -2.82 11.67 -6.57
C CYS A 70 -4.28 11.81 -6.10
N GLU A 71 -5.08 10.75 -6.21
CA GLU A 71 -6.44 10.75 -5.69
C GLU A 71 -6.49 10.86 -4.15
N LEU A 72 -5.54 10.27 -3.43
CA LEU A 72 -5.38 10.45 -1.99
C LEU A 72 -5.08 11.91 -1.63
N LEU A 73 -4.18 12.55 -2.38
CA LEU A 73 -3.86 13.96 -2.20
C LEU A 73 -5.10 14.85 -2.40
N ARG A 74 -5.84 14.60 -3.49
CA ARG A 74 -7.11 15.30 -3.79
C ARG A 74 -8.15 15.15 -2.66
N ARG A 75 -8.09 14.05 -1.90
CA ARG A 75 -8.94 13.78 -0.73
C ARG A 75 -8.39 14.35 0.59
N GLY A 76 -7.29 15.09 0.55
CA GLY A 76 -6.66 15.69 1.74
C GLY A 76 -5.75 14.74 2.52
N VAL A 77 -5.39 13.57 1.97
CA VAL A 77 -4.45 12.64 2.60
C VAL A 77 -3.02 13.00 2.19
N GLN A 78 -2.17 13.27 3.17
CA GLN A 78 -0.76 13.63 2.97
C GLN A 78 0.10 12.41 2.61
N ALA A 79 -0.14 11.79 1.46
CA ALA A 79 0.59 10.61 1.00
C ALA A 79 1.94 10.98 0.34
N GLN A 80 3.01 10.29 0.70
CA GLN A 80 4.34 10.53 0.12
C GLN A 80 4.43 10.10 -1.36
N PRO A 81 5.32 10.69 -2.18
CA PRO A 81 5.54 10.24 -3.55
C PRO A 81 6.17 8.84 -3.60
N ILE A 82 5.93 8.12 -4.70
CA ILE A 82 6.49 6.77 -4.94
C ILE A 82 7.82 6.86 -5.70
N SER A 83 7.90 7.78 -6.67
CA SER A 83 9.08 8.09 -7.48
C SER A 83 8.95 9.53 -8.00
N VAL A 84 9.83 9.95 -8.89
CA VAL A 84 9.73 11.23 -9.60
C VAL A 84 8.42 11.34 -10.39
N GLY A 85 7.83 12.54 -10.39
CA GLY A 85 6.52 12.82 -11.00
C GLY A 85 5.82 13.98 -10.30
N TYR A 86 4.57 14.23 -10.66
CA TYR A 86 3.71 15.25 -10.05
C TYR A 86 2.23 14.82 -10.12
N CYS A 87 1.40 15.45 -9.30
CA CYS A 87 -0.06 15.41 -9.40
C CYS A 87 -0.57 16.79 -9.82
N GLU A 88 -1.64 16.86 -10.61
CA GLU A 88 -2.21 18.15 -11.03
C GLU A 88 -2.63 19.02 -9.85
N GLN A 89 -3.21 18.41 -8.81
CA GLN A 89 -3.46 19.04 -7.52
C GLN A 89 -2.40 18.56 -6.53
N GLU A 90 -1.38 19.39 -6.30
CA GLU A 90 -0.38 19.13 -5.27
C GLU A 90 -0.94 19.37 -3.87
N PHE A 91 -0.30 18.75 -2.88
CA PHE A 91 -0.75 18.85 -1.50
C PHE A 91 -0.37 20.19 -0.89
N GLU A 92 -1.35 21.07 -0.69
CA GLU A 92 -1.22 22.31 0.05
C GLU A 92 -2.20 22.31 1.23
N ARG A 93 -1.70 22.53 2.45
CA ARG A 93 -2.56 22.78 3.62
C ARG A 93 -2.97 24.24 3.61
N THR A 94 -4.11 24.55 2.99
CA THR A 94 -4.80 25.83 3.21
C THR A 94 -5.72 25.75 4.41
#